data_AF-A0A2S9H2L7-F1
#
_entry.id   AF-A0A2S9H2L7-F1
#
_cell.length_a   1.000
_cell.length_b   1.000
_cell.length_c   1.000
_cell.angle_alpha   90.00
_cell.angle_beta   90.00
_cell.angle_gamma   90.00
#
_symmetry.space_group_name_H-M   'P 1'
#
loop_
_entity.id
_entity.type
_entity.pdbx_description
1 polymer ?
#
loop_
_entity_poly.entity_id
_entity_poly.type
_entity_poly.pdbx_seq_one_letter_code
_entity_poly.pdbx_strand_id
1 'polypeptide(L)'
;MKITADHAWTDALTQISDLGRARGVEVSLHTHFNHPTEITSFVVQASNTLFSRGVMVRNQTVLLRGVNDNSQTLGMLVKRLGDLHIHPYYVYLCDPVLGIEDMRVDVATACRLEKEIRGLTAGYNMPAFVVDAPGGGGKRLVHSYEAYNADSGLVSFAAPAVKRGKLFLYPDPLHTLSPANRQRWFDPETAR
;
A
#
# COMPACT_ATOMS: atom_id res chain seq x y z
N MET A 1 -24.11 0.10 6.02
CA MET A 1 -22.86 0.80 5.65
C MET A 1 -23.24 2.16 5.08
N LYS A 2 -22.42 3.21 5.25
CA LYS A 2 -22.79 4.58 4.81
C LYS A 2 -23.21 4.66 3.34
N ILE A 3 -22.45 4.02 2.45
CA ILE A 3 -22.71 4.01 1.00
C ILE A 3 -24.11 3.47 0.65
N THR A 4 -24.57 2.43 1.34
CA THR A 4 -25.84 1.76 1.03
C THR A 4 -27.05 2.31 1.80
N ALA A 5 -26.83 3.02 2.91
CA ALA A 5 -27.90 3.48 3.80
C ALA A 5 -28.10 5.00 3.79
N ASP A 6 -27.06 5.79 3.47
CA ASP A 6 -27.11 7.24 3.43
C ASP A 6 -27.12 7.71 1.97
N HIS A 7 -28.31 7.72 1.38
CA HIS A 7 -28.49 8.06 -0.03
C HIS A 7 -28.06 9.50 -0.32
N ALA A 8 -28.30 10.45 0.59
CA ALA A 8 -27.90 11.84 0.42
C ALA A 8 -26.37 11.97 0.31
N TRP A 9 -25.62 11.25 1.15
CA TRP A 9 -24.16 11.24 1.07
C TRP A 9 -23.66 10.58 -0.21
N THR A 10 -24.24 9.44 -0.60
CA THR A 10 -23.83 8.73 -1.82
C THR A 10 -24.17 9.53 -3.08
N ASP A 11 -25.32 10.22 -3.11
CA ASP A 11 -25.73 11.11 -4.19
C ASP A 11 -24.78 12.31 -4.31
N ALA A 12 -24.37 12.91 -3.18
CA ALA A 12 -23.39 13.99 -3.19
C ALA A 12 -22.03 13.54 -3.77
N LEU A 13 -21.56 12.34 -3.40
CA LEU A 13 -20.34 11.76 -3.98
C LEU A 13 -20.49 11.54 -5.49
N THR A 14 -21.64 11.01 -5.94
CA THR A 14 -21.93 10.82 -7.37
C THR A 14 -21.91 12.15 -8.12
N GLN A 15 -22.59 13.19 -7.60
CA GLN A 15 -22.62 14.52 -8.23
C GLN A 15 -21.22 15.13 -8.38
N ILE A 16 -20.36 15.01 -7.37
CA ILE A 16 -18.98 15.49 -7.45
C ILE A 16 -18.19 14.70 -8.51
N SER A 17 -18.38 13.37 -8.56
CA SER A 17 -17.74 12.53 -9.58
C SER A 17 -18.19 12.91 -10.99
N ASP A 18 -19.49 13.11 -11.20
CA ASP A 18 -20.07 13.50 -12.48
C ASP A 18 -19.57 14.87 -12.94
N LEU A 19 -19.52 15.84 -12.02
CA LEU A 19 -18.98 17.17 -12.30
C LEU A 19 -17.49 17.11 -12.66
N GLY A 20 -16.71 16.26 -11.97
CA GLY A 20 -15.33 15.98 -12.32
C GLY A 20 -15.22 15.50 -13.75
N ARG A 21 -15.95 14.43 -14.11
CA ARG A 21 -15.93 13.86 -15.47
C ARG A 21 -16.35 14.87 -16.53
N ALA A 22 -17.37 15.67 -16.28
CA ALA A 22 -17.82 16.74 -17.18
C ALA A 22 -16.74 17.82 -17.42
N ARG A 23 -15.77 17.96 -16.52
CA ARG A 23 -14.65 18.90 -16.61
C ARG A 23 -13.31 18.23 -16.99
N GLY A 24 -13.33 16.94 -17.31
CA GLY A 24 -12.10 16.18 -17.60
C GLY A 24 -11.21 15.90 -16.38
N VAL A 25 -11.76 15.98 -15.17
CA VAL A 25 -11.07 15.69 -13.90
C VAL A 25 -11.59 14.39 -13.31
N GLU A 26 -10.70 13.44 -13.04
CA GLU A 26 -11.09 12.20 -12.37
C GLU A 26 -11.22 12.41 -10.86
N VAL A 27 -12.37 12.01 -10.31
CA VAL A 27 -12.61 11.94 -8.87
C VAL A 27 -12.64 10.47 -8.47
N SER A 28 -11.78 10.09 -7.53
CA SER A 28 -11.67 8.72 -7.04
C SER A 28 -11.90 8.64 -5.53
N LEU A 29 -12.62 7.60 -5.09
CA LEU A 29 -12.72 7.22 -3.69
C LEU A 29 -11.64 6.18 -3.35
N HIS A 30 -10.81 6.45 -2.35
CA HIS A 30 -9.84 5.47 -1.85
C HIS A 30 -10.43 4.71 -0.65
N THR A 31 -10.41 3.39 -0.75
CA THR A 31 -10.72 2.44 0.33
C THR A 31 -9.41 1.88 0.91
N HIS A 32 -9.50 1.22 2.06
CA HIS A 32 -8.35 0.61 2.73
C HIS A 32 -8.74 -0.80 3.17
N PHE A 33 -8.40 -1.79 2.33
CA PHE A 33 -8.65 -3.19 2.60
C PHE A 33 -7.30 -3.88 2.70
N ASN A 34 -7.10 -4.63 3.77
CA ASN A 34 -5.87 -5.35 4.07
C ASN A 34 -6.05 -6.85 4.00
N HIS A 35 -7.28 -7.35 4.15
CA HIS A 35 -7.52 -8.79 4.15
C HIS A 35 -8.81 -9.16 3.37
N PRO A 36 -8.82 -10.29 2.63
CA PRO A 36 -10.00 -10.74 1.89
C PRO A 36 -11.28 -10.93 2.73
N THR A 37 -11.16 -11.15 4.04
CA THR A 37 -12.30 -11.32 4.96
C THR A 37 -13.04 -10.01 5.24
N GLU A 38 -12.41 -8.87 5.00
CA GLU A 38 -13.06 -7.56 5.12
C GLU A 38 -14.08 -7.34 4.00
N ILE A 39 -13.97 -8.08 2.90
CA ILE A 39 -14.90 -8.08 1.78
C ILE A 39 -16.15 -8.89 2.16
N THR A 40 -17.07 -8.22 2.84
CA THR A 40 -18.38 -8.75 3.24
C THR A 40 -19.45 -8.49 2.19
N SER A 41 -20.65 -9.05 2.36
CA SER A 41 -21.81 -8.75 1.50
C SER A 41 -22.15 -7.25 1.45
N PHE A 42 -21.91 -6.50 2.53
CA PHE A 42 -22.09 -5.05 2.55
C PHE A 42 -21.10 -4.33 1.65
N VAL A 43 -19.83 -4.79 1.61
CA VAL A 43 -18.80 -4.24 0.72
C VAL A 43 -19.15 -4.53 -0.74
N VAL A 44 -19.62 -5.74 -1.04
CA VAL A 44 -20.06 -6.11 -2.40
C VAL A 44 -21.20 -5.19 -2.88
N GLN A 45 -22.24 -5.00 -2.05
CA GLN A 45 -23.35 -4.10 -2.38
C GLN A 45 -22.90 -2.65 -2.57
N ALA A 46 -22.04 -2.15 -1.68
CA ALA A 46 -21.49 -0.80 -1.77
C ALA A 46 -20.65 -0.61 -3.04
N SER A 47 -19.80 -1.58 -3.38
CA SER A 47 -18.96 -1.51 -4.58
C SER A 47 -19.80 -1.49 -5.85
N ASN A 48 -20.79 -2.38 -5.95
CA ASN A 48 -21.71 -2.42 -7.09
C ASN A 48 -22.50 -1.11 -7.23
N THR A 49 -22.95 -0.54 -6.11
CA THR A 49 -23.65 0.76 -6.10
C THR A 49 -22.77 1.86 -6.67
N LEU A 50 -21.53 1.99 -6.19
CA LEU A 50 -20.58 3.01 -6.66
C LEU A 50 -20.20 2.80 -8.13
N PHE A 51 -19.95 1.54 -8.54
CA PHE A 51 -19.64 1.21 -9.92
C PHE A 51 -20.78 1.56 -10.87
N SER A 52 -22.02 1.22 -10.54
CA SER A 52 -23.19 1.57 -11.36
C SER A 52 -23.41 3.08 -11.51
N ARG A 53 -22.88 3.87 -10.56
CA ARG A 53 -22.93 5.33 -10.54
C ARG A 53 -21.70 5.96 -11.20
N GLY A 54 -20.80 5.18 -11.79
CA GLY A 54 -19.61 5.66 -12.47
C GLY A 54 -18.54 6.25 -11.54
N VAL A 55 -18.58 5.92 -10.24
CA VAL A 55 -17.56 6.39 -9.28
C VAL A 55 -16.34 5.47 -9.37
N MET A 56 -15.17 6.05 -9.67
CA MET A 56 -13.90 5.34 -9.61
C MET A 56 -13.54 5.02 -8.15
N VAL A 57 -13.30 3.74 -7.86
CA VAL A 57 -12.89 3.29 -6.52
C VAL A 57 -11.51 2.65 -6.61
N ARG A 58 -10.64 3.04 -5.69
CA ARG A 58 -9.28 2.53 -5.54
C ARG A 58 -9.08 1.92 -4.17
N ASN A 59 -8.12 1.02 -4.03
CA ASN A 59 -7.73 0.46 -2.75
C ASN A 59 -6.27 0.74 -2.42
N GLN A 60 -6.05 1.14 -1.18
CA GLN A 60 -4.73 1.29 -0.59
C GLN A 60 -4.59 0.23 0.51
N THR A 61 -3.92 -0.87 0.18
CA THR A 61 -3.53 -1.91 1.13
C THR A 61 -2.25 -1.49 1.84
N VAL A 62 -2.11 -1.83 3.11
CA VAL A 62 -0.83 -1.83 3.83
C VAL A 62 -0.40 -3.27 4.04
N LEU A 63 0.87 -3.55 3.77
CA LEU A 63 1.48 -4.84 3.99
C LEU A 63 1.81 -4.98 5.48
N LEU A 64 1.15 -5.94 6.14
CA LEU A 64 1.13 -6.12 7.58
C LEU A 64 1.51 -7.57 7.91
N ARG A 65 2.49 -7.70 8.79
CA ARG A 65 3.00 -8.99 9.29
C ARG A 65 1.90 -9.79 9.96
N GLY A 66 1.78 -11.07 9.60
CA GLY A 66 0.77 -11.98 10.12
C GLY A 66 -0.67 -11.70 9.66
N VAL A 67 -0.88 -10.71 8.77
CA VAL A 67 -2.20 -10.39 8.21
C VAL A 67 -2.23 -10.71 6.73
N ASN A 68 -1.36 -10.10 5.93
CA ASN A 68 -1.37 -10.22 4.47
C ASN A 68 0.04 -10.31 3.86
N ASP A 69 1.03 -10.69 4.66
CA ASP A 69 2.45 -10.87 4.32
C ASP A 69 2.76 -12.20 3.61
N ASN A 70 1.76 -12.82 2.96
CA ASN A 70 1.91 -14.01 2.14
C ASN A 70 1.16 -13.86 0.80
N SER A 71 1.71 -14.46 -0.26
CA SER A 71 1.23 -14.28 -1.63
C SER A 71 -0.16 -14.86 -1.87
N GLN A 72 -0.54 -15.94 -1.16
CA GLN A 72 -1.90 -16.49 -1.25
C GLN A 72 -2.95 -15.47 -0.78
N THR A 73 -2.75 -14.89 0.40
CA THR A 73 -3.69 -13.95 1.01
C THR A 73 -3.75 -12.65 0.23
N LEU A 74 -2.59 -12.07 -0.08
CA LEU A 74 -2.50 -10.81 -0.80
C LEU A 74 -2.99 -10.95 -2.25
N GLY A 75 -2.64 -12.05 -2.94
CA GLY A 75 -3.14 -12.35 -4.28
C GLY A 75 -4.65 -12.53 -4.31
N MET A 76 -5.23 -13.21 -3.30
CA MET A 76 -6.68 -13.33 -3.16
C MET A 76 -7.35 -11.97 -2.95
N LEU A 77 -6.75 -11.09 -2.15
CA LEU A 77 -7.26 -9.73 -1.94
C LEU A 77 -7.27 -8.94 -3.26
N VAL A 78 -6.13 -8.89 -3.95
CA VAL A 78 -5.99 -8.18 -5.23
C VAL A 78 -7.01 -8.67 -6.25
N LYS A 79 -7.21 -9.98 -6.38
CA LYS A 79 -8.21 -10.55 -7.28
C LYS A 79 -9.63 -10.13 -6.91
N ARG A 80 -10.02 -10.27 -5.64
CA ARG A 80 -11.37 -9.91 -5.18
C ARG A 80 -11.68 -8.42 -5.34
N LEU A 81 -10.69 -7.54 -5.13
CA LEU A 81 -10.85 -6.11 -5.39
C LEU A 81 -11.16 -5.87 -6.87
N GLY A 82 -10.41 -6.50 -7.77
CA GLY A 82 -10.66 -6.45 -9.21
C GLY A 82 -12.05 -6.95 -9.61
N ASP A 83 -12.49 -8.07 -9.04
CA ASP A 83 -13.83 -8.64 -9.26
C ASP A 83 -14.96 -7.70 -8.81
N LEU A 84 -14.67 -6.77 -7.89
CA LEU A 84 -15.61 -5.76 -7.37
C LEU A 84 -15.45 -4.39 -8.02
N HIS A 85 -14.68 -4.27 -9.11
CA HIS A 85 -14.39 -3.00 -9.76
C HIS A 85 -13.67 -1.98 -8.85
N ILE A 86 -12.98 -2.47 -7.83
CA ILE A 86 -12.09 -1.66 -6.99
C ILE A 86 -10.67 -1.83 -7.52
N HIS A 87 -10.09 -0.76 -8.04
CA HIS A 87 -8.74 -0.80 -8.58
C HIS A 87 -7.71 -0.95 -7.45
N PRO A 88 -6.93 -2.05 -7.40
CA PRO A 88 -5.84 -2.21 -6.43
C PRO A 88 -4.75 -1.19 -6.77
N TYR A 89 -4.68 -0.10 -6.01
CA TYR A 89 -3.84 1.05 -6.39
C TYR A 89 -2.44 0.93 -5.79
N TYR A 90 -2.38 0.80 -4.46
CA TYR A 90 -1.12 0.65 -3.74
C TYR A 90 -1.17 -0.52 -2.78
N VAL A 91 -0.03 -1.19 -2.66
CA VAL A 91 0.35 -1.96 -1.47
C VAL A 91 1.49 -1.18 -0.80
N TYR A 92 1.20 -0.51 0.30
CA TYR A 92 2.18 0.24 1.07
C TYR A 92 2.99 -0.71 1.95
N LEU A 93 4.29 -0.51 1.99
CA LEU A 93 5.09 -0.99 3.09
C LEU A 93 4.76 -0.17 4.34
N CYS A 94 4.55 -0.84 5.47
CA CYS A 94 4.09 -0.21 6.70
C CYS A 94 5.10 0.84 7.23
N ASP A 95 4.65 2.08 7.43
CA ASP A 95 5.54 3.18 7.81
C ASP A 95 6.25 2.94 9.17
N PRO A 96 7.50 3.40 9.35
CA PRO A 96 8.23 3.31 10.60
C PRO A 96 7.73 4.34 11.63
N VAL A 97 6.47 4.24 12.05
CA VAL A 97 5.91 5.08 13.13
C VAL A 97 5.92 4.34 14.47
N LEU A 98 5.87 5.12 15.56
CA LEU A 98 5.91 4.58 16.92
C LEU A 98 4.75 3.62 17.18
N GLY A 99 5.05 2.49 17.80
CA GLY A 99 4.05 1.53 18.31
C GLY A 99 3.54 0.49 17.32
N ILE A 100 4.04 0.47 16.07
CA ILE A 100 3.57 -0.49 15.06
C ILE A 100 4.67 -1.40 14.50
N GLU A 101 5.86 -1.43 15.11
CA GLU A 101 7.02 -2.15 14.58
C GLU A 101 6.77 -3.65 14.40
N ASP A 102 6.03 -4.27 15.32
CA ASP A 102 5.69 -5.70 15.24
C ASP A 102 4.81 -6.05 14.04
N MET A 103 4.12 -5.07 13.47
CA MET A 103 3.26 -5.24 12.28
C MET A 103 4.01 -5.03 10.97
N ARG A 104 5.25 -4.53 11.01
CA ARG A 104 6.02 -4.21 9.81
C ARG A 104 6.65 -5.46 9.21
N VAL A 105 6.89 -5.40 7.90
CA VAL A 105 7.70 -6.39 7.16
C VAL A 105 8.88 -5.68 6.50
N ASP A 106 9.94 -6.43 6.19
CA ASP A 106 11.11 -5.87 5.50
C ASP A 106 10.86 -5.62 3.99
N VAL A 107 11.70 -4.78 3.40
CA VAL A 107 11.66 -4.45 1.96
C VAL A 107 11.90 -5.70 1.10
N ALA A 108 12.74 -6.64 1.56
CA ALA A 108 12.99 -7.90 0.87
C ALA A 108 11.70 -8.72 0.68
N THR A 109 10.91 -8.85 1.74
CA THR A 109 9.61 -9.55 1.74
C THR A 109 8.63 -8.86 0.82
N ALA A 110 8.54 -7.54 0.86
CA ALA A 110 7.69 -6.77 -0.05
C ALA A 110 8.06 -7.00 -1.52
N CYS A 111 9.35 -6.92 -1.86
CA CYS A 111 9.86 -7.20 -3.21
C CYS A 111 9.57 -8.64 -3.66
N ARG A 112 9.72 -9.62 -2.75
CA ARG A 112 9.42 -11.03 -3.03
C ARG A 112 7.93 -11.22 -3.30
N LEU A 113 7.06 -10.69 -2.45
CA LEU A 113 5.61 -10.81 -2.60
C LEU A 113 5.13 -10.15 -3.90
N GLU A 114 5.64 -8.95 -4.23
CA GLU A 114 5.35 -8.28 -5.49
C GLU A 114 5.64 -9.21 -6.69
N LYS A 115 6.80 -9.87 -6.70
CA LYS A 115 7.18 -10.81 -7.76
C LYS A 115 6.26 -12.04 -7.81
N GLU A 116 5.94 -12.61 -6.65
CA GLU A 116 5.09 -13.81 -6.56
C GLU A 116 3.66 -13.58 -7.04
N ILE A 117 3.09 -12.40 -6.78
CA ILE A 117 1.71 -12.09 -7.17
C ILE A 117 1.60 -11.46 -8.57
N ARG A 118 2.73 -11.09 -9.18
CA ARG A 118 2.75 -10.47 -10.51
C ARG A 118 2.26 -11.47 -11.56
N GLY A 119 1.27 -11.06 -12.34
CA GLY A 119 0.62 -11.90 -13.35
C GLY A 119 -0.65 -12.62 -12.86
N LEU A 120 -1.02 -12.48 -11.58
CA LEU A 120 -2.29 -13.04 -11.07
C LEU A 120 -3.53 -12.34 -11.63
N THR A 121 -3.41 -11.07 -12.03
CA THR A 121 -4.46 -10.29 -12.69
C THR A 121 -3.89 -9.54 -13.88
N ALA A 122 -4.75 -8.87 -14.65
CA ALA A 122 -4.33 -8.01 -15.75
C ALA A 122 -3.29 -6.98 -15.27
N GLY A 123 -2.27 -6.70 -16.07
CA GLY A 123 -1.15 -5.85 -15.66
C GLY A 123 -1.56 -4.47 -15.14
N TYR A 124 -2.62 -3.88 -15.70
CA TYR A 124 -3.17 -2.60 -15.26
C TYR A 124 -3.95 -2.67 -13.94
N ASN A 125 -4.27 -3.85 -13.43
CA ASN A 125 -4.90 -4.08 -12.12
C ASN A 125 -3.92 -4.60 -11.06
N MET A 126 -2.64 -4.74 -11.41
CA MET A 126 -1.60 -5.04 -10.43
C MET A 126 -1.28 -3.78 -9.62
N PRO A 127 -1.38 -3.81 -8.28
CA PRO A 127 -1.03 -2.65 -7.46
C PRO A 127 0.46 -2.37 -7.52
N ALA A 128 0.82 -1.10 -7.39
CA ALA A 128 2.20 -0.71 -7.16
C ALA A 128 2.56 -0.98 -5.69
N PHE A 129 3.65 -1.71 -5.47
CA PHE A 129 4.21 -1.88 -4.12
C PHE A 129 5.09 -0.68 -3.83
N VAL A 130 4.76 0.07 -2.77
CA VAL A 130 5.40 1.36 -2.50
C VAL A 130 5.84 1.51 -1.05
N VAL A 131 6.90 2.27 -0.85
CA VAL A 131 7.28 2.85 0.44
C VAL A 131 6.96 4.34 0.37
N ASP A 132 6.46 4.94 1.45
CA ASP A 132 6.48 6.39 1.59
C ASP A 132 7.82 6.79 2.22
N ALA A 133 8.74 7.29 1.40
CA ALA A 133 10.11 7.52 1.81
C ALA A 133 10.17 8.60 2.92
N PRO A 134 10.66 8.28 4.12
CA PRO A 134 10.69 9.21 5.26
C PRO A 134 11.40 10.52 4.93
N GLY A 135 10.97 11.64 5.55
CA GLY A 135 11.55 12.95 5.28
C GLY A 135 11.08 13.61 3.96
N GLY A 136 9.98 13.10 3.40
CA GLY A 136 9.30 13.69 2.24
C GLY A 136 9.97 13.35 0.91
N GLY A 137 10.44 12.11 0.75
CA GLY A 137 10.86 11.58 -0.55
C GLY A 137 9.67 11.12 -1.42
N GLY A 138 8.49 11.01 -0.80
CA GLY A 138 7.25 10.59 -1.44
C GLY A 138 7.22 9.08 -1.71
N LYS A 139 6.20 8.66 -2.46
CA LYS A 139 5.95 7.24 -2.75
C LYS A 139 6.95 6.70 -3.75
N ARG A 140 7.77 5.74 -3.35
CA ARG A 140 8.79 5.07 -4.18
C ARG A 140 8.41 3.60 -4.35
N LEU A 141 8.69 3.01 -5.51
CA LEU A 141 8.46 1.57 -5.68
C LEU A 141 9.40 0.80 -4.76
N VAL A 142 8.94 -0.28 -4.14
CA VAL A 142 9.76 -1.06 -3.19
C VAL A 142 11.06 -1.57 -3.82
N HIS A 143 11.05 -1.85 -5.13
CA HIS A 143 12.22 -2.32 -5.88
C HIS A 143 13.08 -1.19 -6.47
N SER A 144 12.71 0.09 -6.28
CA SER A 144 13.47 1.24 -6.80
C SER A 144 14.41 1.84 -5.75
N TYR A 145 14.98 1.01 -4.88
CA TYR A 145 16.01 1.44 -3.92
C TYR A 145 17.36 1.66 -4.63
N GLU A 146 18.18 2.55 -4.10
CA GLU A 146 19.55 2.83 -4.58
C GLU A 146 20.55 1.87 -3.93
N ALA A 147 20.38 1.60 -2.64
CA ALA A 147 21.17 0.62 -1.90
C ALA A 147 20.31 -0.07 -0.84
N TYR A 148 20.64 -1.33 -0.56
CA TYR A 148 20.02 -2.10 0.51
C TYR A 148 21.10 -2.91 1.24
N ASN A 149 21.27 -2.63 2.53
CA ASN A 149 22.10 -3.42 3.43
C ASN A 149 21.20 -4.28 4.31
N ALA A 150 21.12 -5.57 4.02
CA ALA A 150 20.30 -6.52 4.78
C ALA A 150 20.84 -6.81 6.19
N ASP A 151 22.14 -6.61 6.44
CA ASP A 151 22.72 -6.80 7.78
C ASP A 151 22.26 -5.69 8.72
N SER A 152 22.32 -4.43 8.28
CA SER A 152 21.83 -3.31 9.07
C SER A 152 20.32 -3.13 8.96
N GLY A 153 19.67 -3.62 7.90
CA GLY A 153 18.26 -3.34 7.59
C GLY A 153 18.04 -1.96 6.99
N LEU A 154 19.08 -1.25 6.53
CA LEU A 154 18.93 0.08 5.96
C LEU A 154 18.76 0.03 4.44
N VAL A 155 17.70 0.65 3.97
CA VAL A 155 17.39 0.81 2.55
C VAL A 155 17.40 2.30 2.21
N SER A 156 18.03 2.67 1.09
CA SER A 156 18.05 4.05 0.61
C SER A 156 17.25 4.22 -0.68
N PHE A 157 16.50 5.30 -0.76
CA PHE A 157 15.72 5.68 -1.95
C PHE A 157 16.10 7.08 -2.42
N ALA A 158 15.98 7.35 -3.72
CA ALA A 158 16.12 8.68 -4.29
C ALA A 158 14.77 9.25 -4.75
N ALA A 159 14.62 10.58 -4.69
CA ALA A 159 13.49 11.30 -5.25
C ALA A 159 13.95 12.39 -6.23
N PRO A 160 14.50 12.02 -7.40
CA PRO A 160 15.22 12.96 -8.27
C PRO A 160 14.35 14.14 -8.76
N ALA A 161 13.05 13.92 -8.96
CA ALA A 161 12.11 14.95 -9.40
C ALA A 161 11.65 15.89 -8.26
N VAL A 162 11.79 15.48 -7.00
CA VAL A 162 11.25 16.23 -5.83
C VAL A 162 12.39 16.83 -5.01
N LYS A 163 13.43 16.05 -4.70
CA LYS A 163 14.63 16.47 -3.96
C LYS A 163 15.87 15.83 -4.60
N ARG A 164 16.35 16.43 -5.70
CA ARG A 164 17.49 15.92 -6.47
C ARG A 164 18.74 15.76 -5.60
N GLY A 165 19.43 14.62 -5.74
CA GLY A 165 20.67 14.32 -5.02
C GLY A 165 20.49 13.95 -3.54
N LYS A 166 19.25 13.93 -3.02
CA LYS A 166 18.96 13.51 -1.64
C LYS A 166 18.60 12.02 -1.60
N LEU A 167 19.19 11.31 -0.64
CA LEU A 167 18.80 9.96 -0.26
C LEU A 167 17.85 10.00 0.94
N PHE A 168 16.91 9.07 0.96
CA PHE A 168 15.94 8.87 2.01
C PHE A 168 16.09 7.45 2.55
N LEU A 169 16.30 7.33 3.85
CA LEU A 169 16.49 6.04 4.50
C LEU A 169 15.16 5.48 4.97
N TYR A 170 14.97 4.19 4.73
CA TYR A 170 13.88 3.39 5.25
C TYR A 170 14.50 2.21 6.03
N PRO A 171 14.24 2.10 7.34
CA PRO A 171 14.77 1.00 8.15
C PRO A 171 13.82 -0.20 8.12
N ASP A 172 14.31 -1.39 7.83
CA ASP A 172 13.57 -2.64 8.08
C ASP A 172 13.26 -2.79 9.59
N PRO A 173 12.21 -3.54 9.96
CA PRO A 173 11.90 -3.75 11.37
C PRO A 173 12.95 -4.60 12.08
N LEU A 174 13.30 -4.26 13.32
CA LEU A 174 14.41 -4.88 14.04
C LEU A 174 14.24 -6.40 14.24
N HIS A 175 13.00 -6.88 14.24
CA HIS A 175 12.72 -8.30 14.41
C HIS A 175 13.15 -9.17 13.22
N THR A 176 13.38 -8.59 12.03
CA THR A 176 13.91 -9.32 10.86
C THR A 176 15.44 -9.42 10.87
N LEU A 177 16.11 -8.61 11.69
CA LEU A 177 17.56 -8.63 11.83
C LEU A 177 18.04 -9.76 12.75
N SER A 178 19.26 -10.23 12.51
CA SER A 178 19.95 -11.16 13.41
C SER A 178 20.10 -10.57 14.81
N PRO A 179 20.17 -11.39 15.88
CA PRO A 179 20.33 -10.87 17.25
C PRO A 179 21.54 -9.94 17.41
N ALA A 180 22.67 -10.28 16.76
CA ALA A 180 23.87 -9.45 16.78
C ALA A 180 23.67 -8.10 16.09
N ASN A 181 23.02 -8.08 14.93
CA ASN A 181 22.77 -6.83 14.21
C ASN A 181 21.71 -5.97 14.91
N ARG A 182 20.68 -6.59 15.49
CA ARG A 182 19.71 -5.89 16.33
C ARG A 182 20.37 -5.18 17.51
N GLN A 183 21.35 -5.83 18.16
CA GLN A 183 22.07 -5.21 19.27
C GLN A 183 22.83 -3.95 18.84
N ARG A 184 23.39 -3.92 17.61
CA ARG A 184 24.12 -2.75 17.07
C ARG A 184 23.25 -1.51 16.94
N TRP A 185 21.95 -1.67 16.69
CA TRP A 185 21.00 -0.53 16.64
C TRP A 185 20.85 0.19 17.98
N PHE A 186 21.14 -0.49 19.09
CA PHE A 186 21.08 0.06 20.44
C PHE A 186 22.46 0.47 20.97
N ASP A 187 23.53 0.18 20.25
CA ASP A 187 24.90 0.55 20.61
C ASP A 187 25.27 1.89 19.96
N PRO A 188 25.43 2.98 20.75
CA PRO A 188 25.75 4.30 20.24
C PRO A 188 27.06 4.39 19.44
N GLU A 189 28.00 3.47 19.63
CA GLU A 189 29.26 3.44 18.89
C GLU A 189 29.09 2.86 17.48
N THR A 190 28.11 1.97 17.30
CA THR A 190 27.84 1.30 16.02
C THR A 190 26.58 1.79 15.31
N ALA A 191 25.73 2.57 15.97
CA ALA A 191 24.48 3.12 15.43
C ALA A 191 24.69 4.32 14.47
N ARG A 192 25.83 4.40 13.77
CA ARG A 192 26.19 5.49 12.85
C ARG A 192 26.07 5.08 11.39
#